data_AF-A0A0F4KNB0-F1
#
_entry.id   AF-A0A0F4KNB0-F1
#
_cell.length_a   1.000
_cell.length_b   1.000
_cell.length_c   1.000
_cell.angle_alpha   90.00
_cell.angle_beta   90.00
_cell.angle_gamma   90.00
#
_symmetry.space_group_name_H-M   'P 1'
#
loop_
_entity.id
_entity.type
_entity.pdbx_description
1 polymer ?
#
loop_
_entity_poly.entity_id
_entity_poly.type
_entity_poly.pdbx_seq_one_letter_code
_entity_poly.pdbx_strand_id
1 'polypeptide(L)'
;MTRLIYNMSKKLLFAVAIPFFIELILLIIAANFNFEHLKLIHIMWFAVSTTILTLAVAFDNFKFYYLGEDDLLHLLPYSNELLLFIKSLMSGIVLWCYSFLGFLAINLIDKENLLHNFQFFGYQKIISVISFLTMFNLSLLIIKNIRSPKIGILVCLLINMLFIGLSIYLFKLSVNTQISNWIIGFSGNAQAYPIYLNILQIQIVSSSFQYSMPACLINILLTTLSLILFVIIKKTITINYLRLS
;
A
#
# COMPACT_ATOMS: atom_id res chain seq x y z
N MET A 1 19.34 -8.35 13.70
CA MET A 1 18.29 -7.55 13.03
C MET A 1 18.81 -6.37 12.21
N THR A 2 19.71 -5.53 12.71
CA THR A 2 20.24 -4.36 11.98
C THR A 2 20.87 -4.70 10.62
N ARG A 3 21.69 -5.76 10.54
CA ARG A 3 22.29 -6.24 9.28
C ARG A 3 21.25 -6.75 8.26
N LEU A 4 20.15 -7.32 8.74
CA LEU A 4 19.02 -7.77 7.91
C LEU A 4 18.28 -6.56 7.32
N ILE A 5 17.95 -5.60 8.18
CA ILE A 5 17.32 -4.33 7.78
C ILE A 5 18.21 -3.63 6.73
N TYR A 6 19.52 -3.58 6.94
CA TYR A 6 20.46 -2.98 5.99
C TYR A 6 20.47 -3.68 4.62
N ASN A 7 20.51 -5.01 4.59
CA ASN A 7 20.52 -5.75 3.32
C ASN A 7 19.19 -5.61 2.56
N MET A 8 18.06 -5.66 3.28
CA MET A 8 16.73 -5.47 2.70
C MET A 8 16.54 -4.04 2.20
N SER A 9 16.99 -3.03 2.97
CA SER A 9 16.89 -1.62 2.56
C SER A 9 17.73 -1.33 1.33
N LYS A 10 18.94 -1.89 1.21
CA LYS A 10 19.81 -1.70 0.06
C LYS A 10 19.17 -2.17 -1.25
N LYS A 11 18.56 -3.37 -1.26
CA LYS A 11 17.86 -3.90 -2.45
C LYS A 11 16.65 -3.03 -2.81
N LEU A 12 15.89 -2.63 -1.80
CA LEU A 12 14.67 -1.84 -1.98
C LEU A 12 14.96 -0.41 -2.46
N LEU A 13 16.05 0.21 -2.00
CA LEU A 13 16.47 1.57 -2.38
C LEU A 13 16.69 1.69 -3.89
N PHE A 14 17.31 0.68 -4.51
CA PHE A 14 17.65 0.74 -5.94
C PHE A 14 16.41 0.70 -6.84
N ALA A 15 15.42 -0.11 -6.47
CA ALA A 15 14.17 -0.26 -7.22
C ALA A 15 13.24 0.96 -7.08
N VAL A 16 13.40 1.74 -6.00
CA VAL A 16 12.47 2.81 -5.62
C VAL A 16 13.08 4.22 -5.81
N ALA A 17 14.39 4.32 -6.04
CA ALA A 17 15.10 5.59 -6.21
C ALA A 17 14.54 6.45 -7.35
N ILE A 18 14.30 5.88 -8.54
CA ILE A 18 13.88 6.66 -9.72
C ILE A 18 12.54 7.38 -9.49
N PRO A 19 11.46 6.70 -9.03
CA PRO A 19 10.22 7.38 -8.68
C PRO A 19 10.41 8.50 -7.64
N PHE A 20 11.21 8.27 -6.61
CA PHE A 20 11.49 9.26 -5.57
C PHE A 20 12.23 10.48 -6.10
N PHE A 21 13.23 10.31 -6.98
CA PHE A 21 13.95 11.43 -7.57
C PHE A 21 13.04 12.30 -8.44
N ILE A 22 12.19 11.68 -9.26
CA ILE A 22 11.24 12.40 -10.11
C ILE A 22 10.23 13.17 -9.24
N GLU A 23 9.76 12.55 -8.15
CA GLU A 23 8.87 13.21 -7.19
C GLU A 23 9.52 14.42 -6.51
N LEU A 24 10.81 14.30 -6.17
CA LEU A 24 11.57 15.37 -5.55
C LEU A 24 11.80 16.53 -6.52
N ILE A 25 12.06 16.25 -7.81
CA ILE A 25 12.12 17.27 -8.86
C ILE A 25 10.77 18.00 -8.97
N LEU A 26 9.66 17.25 -9.01
CA LEU A 26 8.32 17.81 -9.07
C LEU A 26 8.01 18.68 -7.85
N LEU A 27 8.43 18.26 -6.66
CA LEU A 27 8.32 19.05 -5.42
C LEU A 27 9.09 20.37 -5.52
N ILE A 28 10.33 20.37 -6.03
CA ILE A 28 11.13 21.58 -6.21
C ILE A 28 10.48 22.52 -7.24
N ILE A 29 9.95 21.98 -8.34
CA ILE A 29 9.26 22.79 -9.35
C ILE A 29 7.99 23.40 -8.74
N ALA A 30 7.19 22.61 -8.02
CA ALA A 30 5.97 23.06 -7.34
C ALA A 30 6.24 24.16 -6.29
N ALA A 31 7.36 24.06 -5.56
CA ALA A 31 7.72 25.07 -4.57
C ALA A 31 8.10 26.42 -5.18
N ASN A 32 8.66 26.43 -6.40
CA ASN A 32 9.22 27.62 -7.02
C ASN A 32 8.35 28.21 -8.14
N PHE A 33 7.45 27.41 -8.74
CA PHE A 33 6.68 27.80 -9.91
C PHE A 33 5.20 27.38 -9.81
N ASN A 34 4.29 28.30 -10.14
CA ASN A 34 2.85 28.02 -10.19
C ASN A 34 2.40 27.81 -11.64
N PHE A 35 2.16 26.56 -12.02
CA PHE A 35 1.57 26.22 -13.33
C PHE A 35 0.38 25.28 -13.13
N GLU A 36 -0.81 25.67 -13.59
CA GLU A 36 -2.00 24.79 -13.50
C GLU A 36 -1.80 23.45 -14.23
N HIS A 37 -1.08 23.46 -15.36
CA HIS A 37 -0.73 22.23 -16.09
C HIS A 37 0.20 21.29 -15.30
N LEU A 38 1.02 21.82 -14.39
CA LEU A 38 1.88 21.01 -13.53
C LEU A 38 1.04 20.16 -12.57
N LYS A 39 -0.09 20.67 -12.08
CA LYS A 39 -1.00 19.93 -11.20
C LYS A 39 -1.49 18.63 -11.85
N LEU A 40 -1.95 18.71 -13.09
CA LEU A 40 -2.51 17.55 -13.80
C LEU A 40 -1.41 16.52 -14.15
N ILE A 41 -0.25 16.99 -14.61
CA ILE A 41 0.92 16.15 -14.88
C ILE A 41 1.38 15.45 -13.60
N HIS A 42 1.44 16.19 -12.49
CA HIS A 42 1.84 15.68 -11.18
C HIS A 42 0.88 14.59 -10.68
N ILE A 43 -0.42 14.85 -10.74
CA ILE A 43 -1.46 13.89 -10.35
C ILE A 43 -1.37 12.59 -11.17
N MET A 44 -1.21 12.70 -12.50
CA MET A 44 -1.06 11.54 -13.37
C MET A 44 0.21 10.75 -13.06
N TRP A 45 1.33 11.45 -12.93
CA TRP A 45 2.61 10.85 -12.54
C TRP A 45 2.48 10.11 -11.21
N PHE A 46 1.94 10.77 -10.19
CA PHE A 46 1.79 10.22 -8.85
C PHE A 46 0.88 8.98 -8.84
N ALA A 47 -0.19 8.95 -9.64
CA ALA A 47 -1.02 7.76 -9.80
C ALA A 47 -0.25 6.58 -10.44
N VAL A 48 0.52 6.83 -11.49
CA VAL A 48 1.30 5.80 -12.19
C VAL A 48 2.46 5.29 -11.33
N SER A 49 3.19 6.19 -10.68
CA SER A 49 4.33 5.83 -9.85
C SER A 49 3.92 5.08 -8.59
N THR A 50 2.83 5.49 -7.92
CA THR A 50 2.28 4.76 -6.77
C THR A 50 1.84 3.35 -7.17
N THR A 51 1.16 3.19 -8.32
CA THR A 51 0.76 1.85 -8.81
C THR A 51 1.96 0.98 -9.17
N ILE A 52 2.97 1.51 -9.85
CA ILE A 52 4.21 0.77 -10.16
C ILE A 52 4.94 0.35 -8.88
N LEU A 53 5.10 1.25 -7.91
CA LEU A 53 5.80 0.97 -6.65
C LEU A 53 5.07 -0.08 -5.82
N THR A 54 3.75 0.01 -5.73
CA THR A 54 2.93 -0.96 -4.99
C THR A 54 2.99 -2.35 -5.61
N LEU A 55 2.94 -2.44 -6.95
CA LEU A 55 3.16 -3.70 -7.67
C LEU A 55 4.59 -4.22 -7.47
N ALA A 56 5.61 -3.37 -7.57
CA ALA A 56 7.00 -3.77 -7.37
C ALA A 56 7.22 -4.37 -5.96
N VAL A 57 6.67 -3.74 -4.93
CA VAL A 57 6.70 -4.24 -3.55
C VAL A 57 5.95 -5.56 -3.41
N ALA A 58 4.75 -5.68 -4.00
CA ALA A 58 3.97 -6.92 -3.96
C ALA A 58 4.70 -8.08 -4.64
N PHE A 59 5.28 -7.84 -5.83
CA PHE A 59 6.07 -8.83 -6.55
C PHE A 59 7.36 -9.21 -5.81
N ASP A 60 8.05 -8.26 -5.19
CA ASP A 60 9.25 -8.56 -4.38
C ASP A 60 8.92 -9.41 -3.15
N ASN A 61 7.79 -9.14 -2.48
CA ASN A 61 7.30 -9.98 -1.37
C ASN A 61 6.86 -11.37 -1.86
N PHE A 62 6.25 -11.46 -3.05
CA PHE A 62 5.90 -12.73 -3.68
C PHE A 62 7.15 -13.56 -4.00
N LYS A 63 8.14 -12.99 -4.70
CA LYS A 63 9.39 -13.68 -5.02
C LYS A 63 10.13 -14.15 -3.78
N PHE A 64 10.20 -13.28 -2.77
CA PHE A 64 10.78 -13.59 -1.48
C PHE A 64 10.08 -14.78 -0.83
N TYR A 65 8.83 -14.63 -0.43
CA TYR A 65 8.20 -15.63 0.43
C TYR A 65 7.65 -16.83 -0.34
N TYR A 66 7.06 -16.63 -1.52
CA TYR A 66 6.41 -17.70 -2.27
C TYR A 66 7.42 -18.52 -3.08
N LEU A 67 8.29 -17.88 -3.86
CA LEU A 67 9.30 -18.58 -4.67
C LEU A 67 10.55 -18.96 -3.88
N GLY A 68 10.86 -18.26 -2.78
CA GLY A 68 12.05 -18.54 -1.99
C GLY A 68 13.35 -18.02 -2.60
N GLU A 69 13.27 -17.06 -3.53
CA GLU A 69 14.42 -16.58 -4.33
C GLU A 69 15.43 -15.69 -3.57
N ASP A 70 15.30 -15.52 -2.25
CA ASP A 70 16.18 -14.63 -1.47
C ASP A 70 16.99 -15.42 -0.45
N ASP A 71 18.33 -15.37 -0.60
CA ASP A 71 19.31 -16.03 0.28
C ASP A 71 19.11 -15.69 1.76
N LEU A 72 18.51 -14.52 2.05
CA LEU A 72 18.16 -14.09 3.40
C LEU A 72 17.24 -15.08 4.13
N LEU A 73 16.38 -15.82 3.41
CA LEU A 73 15.50 -16.84 4.01
C LEU A 73 16.28 -18.02 4.61
N HIS A 74 17.47 -18.29 4.08
CA HIS A 74 18.27 -19.45 4.48
C HIS A 74 19.38 -19.09 5.48
N LEU A 75 19.75 -17.82 5.56
CA LEU A 75 20.85 -17.34 6.40
C LEU A 75 20.41 -16.95 7.82
N LEU A 76 19.13 -16.70 8.03
CA LEU A 76 18.63 -16.09 9.26
C LEU A 76 17.89 -17.11 10.14
N PRO A 77 18.10 -17.11 11.47
CA PRO A 77 17.50 -18.08 12.39
C PRO A 77 16.02 -17.79 12.71
N TYR A 78 15.33 -17.07 11.84
CA TYR A 78 13.94 -16.63 12.04
C TYR A 78 13.01 -17.37 11.10
N SER A 79 11.75 -17.55 11.51
CA SER A 79 10.74 -18.16 10.64
C SER A 79 10.50 -17.28 9.40
N ASN A 80 10.31 -17.90 8.22
CA ASN A 80 10.08 -17.22 6.96
C ASN A 80 8.90 -16.24 7.01
N GLU A 81 7.88 -16.51 7.83
CA GLU A 81 6.73 -15.62 8.02
C GLU A 81 7.09 -14.34 8.76
N LEU A 82 7.93 -14.44 9.79
CA LEU A 82 8.43 -13.27 10.53
C LEU A 82 9.29 -12.40 9.60
N LEU A 83 10.12 -13.04 8.78
CA LEU A 83 10.94 -12.35 7.78
C LEU A 83 10.08 -11.64 6.73
N LEU A 84 9.03 -12.30 6.22
CA LEU A 84 8.05 -11.68 5.33
C LEU A 84 7.38 -10.49 6.01
N PHE A 85 6.95 -10.63 7.25
CA PHE A 85 6.29 -9.56 8.00
C PHE A 85 7.21 -8.33 8.13
N ILE A 86 8.46 -8.52 8.55
CA ILE A 86 9.44 -7.43 8.68
C ILE A 86 9.73 -6.79 7.31
N LYS A 87 9.96 -7.59 6.26
CA LYS A 87 10.22 -7.10 4.90
C LYS A 87 9.03 -6.28 4.38
N SER A 88 7.81 -6.80 4.56
CA SER A 88 6.59 -6.10 4.16
C SER A 88 6.43 -4.77 4.91
N LEU A 89 6.66 -4.72 6.23
CA LEU A 89 6.61 -3.46 6.98
C LEU A 89 7.63 -2.44 6.47
N MET A 90 8.86 -2.86 6.19
CA MET A 90 9.87 -1.97 5.60
C MET A 90 9.42 -1.41 4.26
N SER A 91 8.86 -2.26 3.40
CA SER A 91 8.31 -1.82 2.11
C SER A 91 7.11 -0.87 2.29
N GLY A 92 6.31 -1.07 3.33
CA GLY A 92 5.21 -0.18 3.69
C GLY A 92 5.65 1.20 4.13
N ILE A 93 6.74 1.30 4.90
CA ILE A 93 7.35 2.58 5.27
C ILE A 93 7.79 3.33 4.00
N VAL A 94 8.39 2.63 3.03
CA VAL A 94 8.81 3.26 1.77
C VAL A 94 7.63 3.73 0.93
N LEU A 95 6.57 2.92 0.81
CA LEU A 95 5.34 3.34 0.13
C LEU A 95 4.69 4.55 0.81
N TRP A 96 4.71 4.59 2.15
CA TRP A 96 4.21 5.74 2.90
C TRP A 96 5.06 6.99 2.68
N CYS A 97 6.39 6.89 2.79
CA CYS A 97 7.31 7.99 2.51
C CYS A 97 7.12 8.55 1.09
N TYR A 98 6.96 7.67 0.09
CA TYR A 98 6.69 8.10 -1.28
C TYR A 98 5.37 8.85 -1.39
N SER A 99 4.32 8.28 -0.80
CA SER A 99 2.99 8.88 -0.80
C SER A 99 3.00 10.24 -0.09
N PHE A 100 3.78 10.37 0.98
CA PHE A 100 3.95 11.60 1.74
C PHE A 100 4.62 12.70 0.91
N LEU A 101 5.67 12.37 0.14
CA LEU A 101 6.32 13.33 -0.77
C LEU A 101 5.35 13.85 -1.83
N GLY A 102 4.60 12.96 -2.49
CA GLY A 102 3.63 13.38 -3.50
C GLY A 102 2.48 14.19 -2.91
N PHE A 103 2.04 13.87 -1.69
CA PHE A 103 1.08 14.69 -0.97
C PHE A 103 1.61 16.11 -0.68
N LEU A 104 2.86 16.25 -0.24
CA LEU A 104 3.47 17.57 -0.04
C LEU A 104 3.51 18.37 -1.34
N ALA A 105 3.90 17.73 -2.44
CA ALA A 105 3.95 18.37 -3.76
C ALA A 105 2.58 18.86 -4.21
N ILE A 106 1.52 18.05 -4.11
CA ILE A 106 0.15 18.44 -4.49
C ILE A 106 -0.34 19.64 -3.66
N ASN A 107 -0.18 19.60 -2.34
CA ASN A 107 -0.68 20.69 -1.49
C ASN A 107 0.09 22.00 -1.70
N LEU A 108 1.38 21.94 -2.01
CA LEU A 108 2.15 23.15 -2.36
C LEU A 108 1.62 23.79 -3.65
N ILE A 109 1.24 22.97 -4.65
CA ILE A 109 0.62 23.44 -5.89
C ILE A 109 -0.74 24.09 -5.61
N ASP A 110 -1.55 23.50 -4.73
CA ASP A 110 -2.92 23.97 -4.43
C ASP A 110 -2.98 25.15 -3.45
N LYS A 111 -1.87 25.53 -2.80
CA LYS A 111 -1.76 26.63 -1.81
C LYS A 111 -2.76 26.55 -0.66
N GLU A 112 -3.37 25.40 -0.43
CA GLU A 112 -4.28 25.16 0.68
C GLU A 112 -3.52 24.82 1.97
N ASN A 113 -4.22 24.86 3.11
CA ASN A 113 -3.67 24.63 4.44
C ASN A 113 -3.03 23.24 4.59
N LEU A 114 -1.73 23.13 4.25
CA LEU A 114 -0.86 21.95 4.39
C LEU A 114 -1.02 21.21 5.73
N LEU A 115 -1.12 21.96 6.83
CA LEU A 115 -1.24 21.44 8.19
C LEU A 115 -2.58 20.75 8.46
N HIS A 116 -3.67 21.27 7.89
CA HIS A 116 -5.00 20.68 8.04
C HIS A 116 -5.08 19.37 7.26
N ASN A 117 -4.62 19.35 6.00
CA ASN A 117 -4.64 18.15 5.18
C ASN A 117 -3.71 17.04 5.72
N PHE A 118 -2.62 17.41 6.41
CA PHE A 118 -1.65 16.47 6.98
C PHE A 118 -2.24 15.54 8.04
N GLN A 119 -3.05 16.09 8.97
CA GLN A 119 -3.66 15.31 10.05
C GLN A 119 -4.52 14.15 9.51
N PHE A 120 -5.04 14.30 8.30
CA PHE A 120 -5.98 13.36 7.69
C PHE A 120 -5.31 12.43 6.67
N PHE A 121 -4.31 12.93 5.94
CA PHE A 121 -3.54 12.09 5.02
C PHE A 121 -2.59 11.14 5.76
N GLY A 122 -1.82 11.63 6.73
CA GLY A 122 -0.70 10.88 7.30
C GLY A 122 -1.12 9.58 7.98
N TYR A 123 -2.01 9.67 8.96
CA TYR A 123 -2.45 8.52 9.76
C TYR A 123 -3.26 7.52 8.93
N GLN A 124 -4.23 8.01 8.16
CA GLN A 124 -5.09 7.14 7.35
C GLN A 124 -4.28 6.39 6.28
N LYS A 125 -3.31 7.05 5.65
CA LYS A 125 -2.46 6.41 4.62
C LYS A 125 -1.59 5.31 5.23
N ILE A 126 -0.92 5.53 6.37
CA ILE A 126 -0.09 4.51 7.03
C ILE A 126 -0.91 3.25 7.28
N ILE A 127 -2.08 3.40 7.91
CA ILE A 127 -2.93 2.27 8.29
C ILE A 127 -3.45 1.54 7.05
N SER A 128 -3.79 2.28 6.00
CA SER A 128 -4.23 1.69 4.74
C SER A 128 -3.14 0.83 4.07
N VAL A 129 -1.87 1.29 4.11
CA VAL A 129 -0.71 0.55 3.59
C VAL A 129 -0.44 -0.68 4.45
N ILE A 130 -0.49 -0.55 5.78
CA ILE A 130 -0.33 -1.69 6.70
C ILE A 130 -1.42 -2.74 6.44
N SER A 131 -2.68 -2.31 6.34
CA SER A 131 -3.83 -3.17 6.05
C SER A 131 -3.64 -3.94 4.75
N PHE A 132 -3.25 -3.26 3.67
CA PHE A 132 -2.94 -3.92 2.40
C PHE A 132 -1.83 -4.97 2.56
N LEU A 133 -0.73 -4.63 3.22
CA LEU A 133 0.41 -5.53 3.35
C LEU A 133 0.10 -6.76 4.20
N THR A 134 -0.66 -6.61 5.30
CA THR A 134 -1.05 -7.76 6.12
C THR A 134 -2.03 -8.67 5.38
N MET A 135 -2.97 -8.12 4.61
CA MET A 135 -3.85 -8.88 3.73
C MET A 135 -3.08 -9.58 2.61
N PHE A 136 -2.10 -8.92 2.01
CA PHE A 136 -1.24 -9.50 0.99
C PHE A 136 -0.41 -10.65 1.57
N ASN A 137 0.19 -10.48 2.75
CA ASN A 137 0.94 -11.55 3.42
C ASN A 137 0.04 -12.75 3.76
N LEU A 138 -1.20 -12.51 4.19
CA LEU A 138 -2.19 -13.57 4.39
C LEU A 138 -2.48 -14.32 3.08
N SER A 139 -2.65 -13.61 1.96
CA SER A 139 -2.86 -14.23 0.65
C SER A 139 -1.68 -15.11 0.25
N LEU A 140 -0.43 -14.65 0.49
CA LEU A 140 0.79 -15.42 0.24
C LEU A 140 0.85 -16.70 1.10
N LEU A 141 0.40 -16.63 2.35
CA LEU A 141 0.32 -17.79 3.25
C LEU A 141 -0.69 -18.82 2.73
N ILE A 142 -1.89 -18.38 2.33
CA ILE A 142 -2.96 -19.25 1.81
C ILE A 142 -2.50 -20.01 0.56
N ILE A 143 -1.83 -19.33 -0.35
CA ILE A 143 -1.41 -19.93 -1.62
C ILE A 143 -0.12 -20.76 -1.50
N LYS A 144 0.61 -20.71 -0.38
CA LYS A 144 1.99 -21.21 -0.29
C LYS A 144 2.15 -22.69 -0.69
N ASN A 145 1.10 -23.49 -0.52
CA ASN A 145 1.09 -24.92 -0.88
C ASN A 145 0.75 -25.21 -2.36
N ILE A 146 0.37 -24.19 -3.14
CA ILE A 146 0.18 -24.32 -4.60
C ILE A 146 1.56 -24.52 -5.24
N ARG A 147 1.76 -25.64 -5.94
CA ARG A 147 3.06 -26.02 -6.53
C ARG A 147 3.43 -25.21 -7.77
N SER A 148 2.44 -24.71 -8.52
CA SER A 148 2.67 -24.01 -9.78
C SER A 148 2.67 -22.49 -9.58
N PRO A 149 3.79 -21.80 -9.87
CA PRO A 149 3.91 -20.38 -9.56
C PRO A 149 2.98 -19.50 -10.38
N LYS A 150 2.70 -19.87 -11.64
CA LYS A 150 1.74 -19.15 -12.49
C LYS A 150 0.33 -19.16 -11.90
N ILE A 151 -0.11 -20.29 -11.37
CA ILE A 151 -1.43 -20.42 -10.72
C ILE A 151 -1.40 -19.72 -9.36
N GLY A 152 -0.30 -19.84 -8.61
CA GLY A 152 -0.09 -19.14 -7.34
C GLY A 152 -0.27 -17.63 -7.47
N ILE A 153 0.36 -16.98 -8.47
CA ILE A 153 0.21 -15.54 -8.73
C ILE A 153 -1.25 -15.20 -9.04
N LEU A 154 -1.90 -15.97 -9.93
CA LEU A 154 -3.28 -15.70 -10.33
C LEU A 154 -4.25 -15.80 -9.15
N VAL A 155 -4.10 -16.84 -8.31
CA VAL A 155 -4.91 -17.00 -7.10
C VAL A 155 -4.60 -15.91 -6.08
N CYS A 156 -3.34 -15.51 -5.92
CA CYS A 156 -2.93 -14.39 -5.08
C CYS A 156 -3.67 -13.11 -5.47
N LEU A 157 -3.65 -12.77 -6.77
CA LEU A 157 -4.32 -11.59 -7.29
C LEU A 157 -5.83 -11.65 -7.06
N LEU A 158 -6.47 -12.79 -7.30
CA LEU A 158 -7.91 -12.97 -7.07
C LEU A 158 -8.28 -12.76 -5.60
N ILE A 159 -7.52 -13.33 -4.66
CA ILE A 159 -7.74 -13.14 -3.23
C ILE A 159 -7.61 -11.65 -2.85
N ASN A 160 -6.58 -10.97 -3.34
CA ASN A 160 -6.39 -9.54 -3.06
C ASN A 160 -7.49 -8.67 -3.69
N MET A 161 -7.97 -9.00 -4.89
CA MET A 161 -9.10 -8.31 -5.50
C MET A 161 -10.40 -8.51 -4.71
N LEU A 162 -10.64 -9.71 -4.19
CA LEU A 162 -11.77 -9.98 -3.29
C LEU A 162 -11.68 -9.16 -2.00
N PHE A 163 -10.49 -9.07 -1.41
CA PHE A 163 -10.26 -8.24 -0.21
C PHE A 163 -10.48 -6.75 -0.48
N ILE A 164 -10.03 -6.25 -1.62
CA ILE A 164 -10.32 -4.89 -2.06
C ILE A 164 -11.83 -4.68 -2.22
N GLY A 165 -12.53 -5.58 -2.92
CA GLY A 165 -13.98 -5.53 -3.07
C GLY A 165 -14.73 -5.55 -1.74
N LEU A 166 -14.29 -6.39 -0.79
CA LEU A 166 -14.84 -6.46 0.57
C LEU A 166 -14.66 -5.13 1.31
N SER A 167 -13.48 -4.51 1.20
CA SER A 167 -13.21 -3.21 1.85
C SER A 167 -14.12 -2.09 1.33
N ILE A 168 -14.37 -2.05 0.02
CA ILE A 168 -15.31 -1.10 -0.60
C ILE A 168 -16.74 -1.39 -0.13
N TYR A 169 -17.13 -2.67 -0.09
CA TYR A 169 -18.46 -3.07 0.35
C TYR A 169 -18.72 -2.68 1.81
N LEU A 170 -17.79 -2.97 2.72
CA LEU A 170 -17.87 -2.60 4.13
C LEU A 170 -17.93 -1.08 4.31
N PHE A 171 -17.18 -0.33 3.50
CA PHE A 171 -17.22 1.13 3.52
C PHE A 171 -18.55 1.69 3.04
N LYS A 172 -19.12 1.12 1.98
CA LYS A 172 -20.45 1.51 1.48
C LYS A 172 -21.54 1.27 2.54
N LEU A 173 -21.45 0.17 3.29
CA LEU A 173 -22.37 -0.13 4.38
C LEU A 173 -22.23 0.87 5.54
N SER A 174 -21.01 1.27 5.91
CA SER A 174 -20.80 2.18 7.04
C SER A 174 -21.18 3.63 6.74
N VAL A 175 -21.15 4.04 5.47
CA VAL A 175 -21.42 5.43 5.05
C VAL A 175 -22.87 5.66 4.59
N ASN A 176 -23.71 4.62 4.59
CA ASN A 176 -25.17 4.64 4.45
C ASN A 176 -25.74 5.79 3.59
N THR A 177 -25.74 5.59 2.27
CA THR A 177 -26.39 6.40 1.19
C THR A 177 -26.03 7.88 1.02
N GLN A 178 -25.14 8.47 1.82
CA GLN A 178 -24.80 9.90 1.70
C GLN A 178 -23.78 10.25 0.59
N ILE A 179 -23.23 9.25 -0.13
CA ILE A 179 -22.26 9.48 -1.20
C ILE A 179 -22.99 9.62 -2.53
N SER A 180 -23.12 10.84 -3.04
CA SER A 180 -23.72 11.11 -4.35
C SER A 180 -22.76 10.75 -5.49
N ASN A 181 -21.47 11.08 -5.36
CA ASN A 181 -20.43 10.81 -6.37
C ASN A 181 -19.10 10.43 -5.69
N TRP A 182 -18.46 9.37 -6.18
CA TRP A 182 -17.11 8.97 -5.78
C TRP A 182 -16.29 8.57 -7.01
N ILE A 183 -14.99 8.85 -6.95
CA ILE A 183 -14.03 8.54 -8.02
C ILE A 183 -12.93 7.68 -7.42
N ILE A 184 -12.53 6.62 -8.13
CA ILE A 184 -11.31 5.88 -7.80
C ILE A 184 -10.12 6.64 -8.35
N GLY A 185 -9.14 6.93 -7.50
CA GLY A 185 -7.91 7.63 -7.86
C GLY A 185 -7.92 9.09 -7.46
N PHE A 186 -7.33 9.93 -8.31
CA PHE A 186 -7.16 11.35 -8.05
C PHE A 186 -8.07 12.17 -8.96
N SER A 187 -8.74 13.16 -8.39
CA SER A 187 -9.47 14.21 -9.09
C SER A 187 -8.77 15.55 -8.85
N GLY A 188 -8.83 16.42 -9.85
CA GLY A 188 -8.37 17.81 -9.72
C GLY A 188 -9.38 18.72 -9.00
N ASN A 189 -10.45 18.16 -8.41
CA ASN A 189 -11.52 18.91 -7.82
C ASN A 189 -11.17 19.30 -6.37
N ALA A 190 -11.14 20.61 -6.06
CA ALA A 190 -10.70 21.12 -4.76
C ALA A 190 -11.60 20.67 -3.59
N GLN A 191 -12.84 20.27 -3.88
CA GLN A 191 -13.79 19.78 -2.88
C GLN A 191 -13.76 18.26 -2.68
N ALA A 192 -12.83 17.54 -3.32
CA ALA A 192 -12.73 16.10 -3.21
C ALA A 192 -11.76 15.70 -2.09
N TYR A 193 -12.28 14.99 -1.08
CA TYR A 193 -11.45 14.50 0.03
C TYR A 193 -10.87 13.11 -0.31
N PRO A 194 -9.54 12.93 -0.22
CA PRO A 194 -8.93 11.63 -0.43
C PRO A 194 -9.17 10.70 0.77
N ILE A 195 -9.73 9.54 0.50
CA ILE A 195 -9.98 8.47 1.48
C ILE A 195 -9.19 7.24 1.03
N TYR A 196 -8.47 6.64 1.97
CA TYR A 196 -7.66 5.46 1.73
C TYR A 196 -8.33 4.21 2.30
N LEU A 197 -8.65 3.27 1.42
CA LEU A 197 -9.15 1.93 1.74
C LEU A 197 -8.15 0.91 1.18
N ASN A 198 -7.40 0.26 2.05
CA ASN A 198 -6.23 -0.53 1.66
C ASN A 198 -5.28 0.28 0.74
N ILE A 199 -4.97 -0.23 -0.45
CA ILE A 199 -4.12 0.47 -1.42
C ILE A 199 -4.90 1.45 -2.29
N LEU A 200 -6.24 1.33 -2.32
CA LEU A 200 -7.08 2.19 -3.12
C LEU A 200 -7.23 3.56 -2.47
N GLN A 201 -6.97 4.57 -3.28
CA GLN A 201 -7.42 5.92 -2.99
C GLN A 201 -8.78 6.12 -3.65
N ILE A 202 -9.77 6.47 -2.85
CA ILE A 202 -11.10 6.87 -3.30
C ILE A 202 -11.25 8.34 -2.94
N GLN A 203 -11.62 9.15 -3.92
CA GLN A 203 -11.97 10.53 -3.69
C GLN A 203 -13.48 10.67 -3.64
N ILE A 204 -13.95 11.23 -2.53
CA ILE A 204 -15.37 11.50 -2.32
C ILE A 204 -15.58 13.01 -2.43
N VAL A 205 -16.51 13.39 -3.30
CA VAL A 205 -16.98 14.77 -3.39
C VAL A 205 -18.10 14.90 -2.37
N SER A 206 -17.76 15.37 -1.17
CA SER A 206 -18.71 15.59 -0.09
C SER A 206 -18.43 16.89 0.65
N SER A 207 -19.47 17.49 1.21
CA SER A 207 -19.36 18.64 2.10
C SER A 207 -18.88 18.27 3.51
N SER A 208 -18.84 16.98 3.85
CA SER A 208 -18.54 16.48 5.19
C SER A 208 -17.29 15.60 5.22
N PHE A 209 -16.42 15.94 6.17
CA PHE A 209 -15.14 15.28 6.47
C PHE A 209 -15.29 13.93 7.23
N GLN A 210 -16.52 13.53 7.54
CA GLN A 210 -16.83 12.42 8.45
C GLN A 210 -16.49 11.02 7.92
N TYR A 211 -16.05 10.89 6.66
CA TYR A 211 -15.80 9.60 6.00
C TYR A 211 -14.36 9.07 6.15
N SER A 212 -13.43 9.85 6.69
CA SER A 212 -12.05 9.42 6.98
C SER A 212 -11.98 8.40 8.14
N MET A 213 -12.75 8.66 9.22
CA MET A 213 -12.85 7.77 10.38
C MET A 213 -13.39 6.37 10.06
N PRO A 214 -14.53 6.21 9.36
CA PRO A 214 -15.03 4.88 9.01
C PRO A 214 -14.05 4.11 8.12
N ALA A 215 -13.37 4.77 7.18
CA ALA A 215 -12.33 4.12 6.38
C ALA A 215 -11.14 3.66 7.23
N CYS A 216 -10.71 4.48 8.19
CA CYS A 216 -9.66 4.10 9.14
C CYS A 216 -10.07 2.88 9.98
N LEU A 217 -11.28 2.88 10.54
CA LEU A 217 -11.81 1.75 11.33
C LEU A 217 -11.88 0.46 10.50
N ILE A 218 -12.29 0.54 9.24
CA ILE A 218 -12.31 -0.61 8.33
C ILE A 218 -10.90 -1.14 8.08
N ASN A 219 -9.92 -0.28 7.80
CA ASN A 219 -8.54 -0.73 7.62
C ASN A 219 -7.98 -1.38 8.90
N ILE A 220 -8.27 -0.82 10.09
CA ILE A 220 -7.87 -1.43 11.37
C ILE A 220 -8.52 -2.80 11.53
N LEU A 221 -9.82 -2.93 11.26
CA LEU A 221 -10.56 -4.18 11.36
C LEU A 221 -10.04 -5.25 10.38
N LEU A 222 -9.76 -4.87 9.13
CA LEU A 222 -9.18 -5.79 8.15
C LEU A 222 -7.76 -6.20 8.54
N THR A 223 -6.97 -5.26 9.08
CA THR A 223 -5.62 -5.55 9.60
C THR A 223 -5.69 -6.56 10.74
N THR A 224 -6.52 -6.33 11.77
CA THR A 224 -6.63 -7.23 12.93
C THR A 224 -7.14 -8.60 12.52
N LEU A 225 -8.17 -8.66 11.67
CA LEU A 225 -8.71 -9.91 11.16
C LEU A 225 -7.67 -10.68 10.33
N SER A 226 -6.91 -9.98 9.48
CA SER A 226 -5.86 -10.60 8.68
C SER A 226 -4.74 -11.21 9.54
N LEU A 227 -4.34 -10.54 10.63
CA LEU A 227 -3.34 -11.04 11.57
C LEU A 227 -3.84 -12.26 12.34
N ILE A 228 -5.09 -12.23 12.81
CA ILE A 228 -5.70 -13.38 13.51
C ILE A 228 -5.75 -14.59 12.58
N LEU A 229 -6.24 -14.42 11.35
CA LEU A 229 -6.28 -15.49 10.35
C LEU A 229 -4.87 -15.99 10.01
N PHE A 230 -3.90 -15.10 9.91
CA PHE A 230 -2.51 -15.47 9.64
C PHE A 230 -1.96 -16.43 10.70
N VAL A 231 -2.19 -16.13 11.99
CA VAL A 231 -1.75 -16.98 13.11
C VAL A 231 -2.49 -18.32 13.10
N ILE A 232 -3.81 -18.31 12.88
CA ILE A 232 -4.62 -19.54 12.83
C ILE A 232 -4.15 -20.45 11.69
N ILE A 233 -4.04 -19.92 10.48
CA ILE A 233 -3.63 -20.67 9.28
C ILE A 233 -2.22 -21.23 9.45
N LYS A 234 -1.29 -20.45 9.99
CA LYS A 234 0.07 -20.92 10.27
C LYS A 234 0.09 -22.11 11.23
N LYS A 235 -0.82 -22.13 12.21
CA LYS A 235 -0.90 -23.23 13.18
C LYS A 235 -1.59 -24.47 12.62
N THR A 236 -2.50 -24.31 11.65
CA THR A 236 -3.32 -25.42 11.11
C THR A 236 -2.73 -26.07 9.86
N ILE A 237 -2.02 -25.30 9.03
CA ILE A 237 -1.51 -25.79 7.73
C ILE A 237 -0.02 -26.10 7.83
N THR A 238 0.39 -27.28 7.38
CA THR A 238 1.80 -27.59 7.13
C THR A 238 2.25 -26.82 5.88
N ILE A 239 3.21 -25.92 6.07
CA ILE A 239 3.70 -25.05 5.00
C ILE A 239 4.83 -25.76 4.27
N ASN A 240 4.61 -26.07 2.99
CA ASN A 240 5.65 -26.61 2.13
C ASN A 240 6.51 -25.47 1.60
N TYR A 241 7.71 -25.34 2.13
CA TYR A 241 8.73 -24.49 1.55
C TYR A 241 9.28 -25.19 0.30
N LEU A 242 8.72 -24.86 -0.87
CA LEU A 242 9.29 -25.25 -2.16
C LEU A 242 10.76 -24.80 -2.19
N ARG A 243 11.70 -25.76 -2.13
CA ARG A 243 13.06 -25.57 -2.60
C ARG A 243 13.01 -25.76 -4.11
N LEU A 244 12.91 -24.66 -4.86
CA LEU A 244 13.34 -24.68 -6.25
C LEU A 244 14.88 -24.68 -6.20
N SER A 245 15.46 -25.88 -6.16
CA SER A 245 16.89 -26.11 -6.37
C SER A 245 17.24 -25.88 -7.84
#